data_AF-A0A2U1MZ12-F1
#
_entry.id   AF-A0A2U1MZ12-F1
#
_cell.length_a   1.000
_cell.length_b   1.000
_cell.length_c   1.000
_cell.angle_alpha   90.00
_cell.angle_beta   90.00
_cell.angle_gamma   90.00
#
_symmetry.space_group_name_H-M   'P 1'
#
loop_
_entity.id
_entity.type
_entity.pdbx_description
1 polymer ?
#
loop_
_entity_poly.entity_id
_entity_poly.type
_entity_poly.pdbx_seq_one_letter_code
_entity_poly.pdbx_strand_id
1 'polypeptide(L)' 'MTMLKTLIKDRNGETRHSRKPWTKFINADNQHLAVPEAIDFLDKLLRYDHQERPTAKEAMAHPYFYPVRNAESSRTRA' A
#
# COMPACT_ATOMS: atom_id res chain seq x y z
N MET A 1 -20.74 8.12 -2.11
CA MET A 1 -19.62 8.78 -1.38
C MET A 1 -19.88 9.03 0.12
N THR A 2 -21.00 8.58 0.70
CA THR A 2 -21.34 8.84 2.11
C THR A 2 -20.87 7.73 3.08
N MET A 3 -20.63 6.50 2.61
CA MET A 3 -20.23 5.38 3.48
C MET A 3 -18.80 5.45 4.02
N LEU A 4 -17.89 6.21 3.39
CA LEU A 4 -16.50 6.29 3.86
C LEU A 4 -16.33 7.17 5.11
N LYS A 5 -17.26 8.12 5.35
CA LYS A 5 -17.23 9.01 6.53
C LYS A 5 -17.76 8.34 7.80
N THR A 6 -18.55 7.27 7.68
CA THR A 6 -19.19 6.60 8.83
C THR A 6 -18.26 5.66 9.60
N LEU A 7 -17.14 5.24 9.00
CA LEU A 7 -16.20 4.28 9.61
C LEU A 7 -15.10 4.94 10.46
N ILE A 8 -15.19 6.25 10.70
CA ILE A 8 -14.14 7.10 11.27
C ILE A 8 -14.75 8.10 12.28
N LYS A 9 -15.85 7.75 12.97
CA LYS A 9 -16.43 8.62 13.99
C LYS A 9 -16.93 7.79 15.17
N ASP A 10 -16.12 7.72 16.22
CA ASP A 10 -16.56 7.16 17.49
C ASP A 10 -17.57 8.12 18.16
N ARG A 11 -18.46 7.51 18.94
CA ARG A 11 -19.70 8.10 19.48
C ARG A 11 -19.49 9.22 20.52
N ASN A 12 -18.24 9.57 20.84
CA ASN A 12 -17.87 10.55 21.88
C ASN A 12 -17.10 11.78 21.36
N GLY A 13 -17.03 12.02 20.05
CA GLY A 13 -16.48 13.28 19.51
C GLY A 13 -14.94 13.39 19.52
N GLU A 14 -14.22 12.39 20.03
CA GLU A 14 -12.76 12.28 19.86
C GLU A 14 -12.43 11.37 18.68
N THR A 15 -11.63 11.87 17.74
CA THR A 15 -11.17 11.15 16.55
C THR A 15 -10.00 10.23 16.89
N ARG A 16 -10.25 9.20 17.70
CA ARG A 16 -9.26 8.16 18.02
C ARG A 16 -9.23 7.12 16.90
N HIS A 17 -8.63 7.49 15.77
CA HIS A 17 -8.53 6.58 14.62
C HIS A 17 -7.41 5.57 14.83
N SER A 18 -7.77 4.34 15.19
CA SER A 18 -6.83 3.23 15.21
C SER A 18 -6.37 2.89 13.80
N ARG A 19 -5.11 2.45 13.68
CA ARG A 19 -4.56 1.93 12.43
C ARG A 19 -5.40 0.72 12.00
N LYS A 20 -5.99 0.81 10.81
CA LYS A 20 -6.78 -0.28 10.23
C LYS A 20 -5.85 -1.21 9.45
N PRO A 21 -5.97 -2.53 9.58
CA PRO A 21 -5.23 -3.44 8.73
C PRO A 21 -5.65 -3.25 7.27
N TRP A 22 -4.70 -3.36 6.34
CA TRP A 22 -4.95 -3.18 4.90
C TRP A 22 -5.99 -4.15 4.34
N THR A 23 -6.11 -5.33 4.94
CA THR A 23 -7.12 -6.35 4.60
C THR A 23 -8.55 -5.82 4.66
N LYS A 24 -8.82 -4.80 5.47
CA LYS A 24 -10.14 -4.15 5.57
C LYS A 24 -10.57 -3.44 4.27
N PHE A 25 -9.62 -3.14 3.38
CA PHE A 25 -9.87 -2.46 2.11
C PHE A 25 -9.90 -3.43 0.92
N ILE A 26 -9.70 -4.73 1.16
CA ILE A 26 -9.73 -5.77 0.14
C ILE A 26 -11.19 -6.24 -0.05
N ASN A 27 -11.62 -6.31 -1.31
CA ASN A 27 -12.93 -6.78 -1.74
C ASN A 27 -12.79 -7.64 -3.01
N ALA A 28 -13.90 -8.24 -3.48
CA ALA A 28 -13.87 -9.13 -4.65
C ALA A 28 -13.30 -8.46 -5.92
N ASP A 29 -13.51 -7.16 -6.09
CA ASP A 29 -13.09 -6.42 -7.27
C ASP A 29 -11.58 -6.14 -7.27
N ASN A 30 -10.96 -5.99 -6.11
CA ASN A 30 -9.54 -5.60 -5.99
C ASN A 30 -8.63 -6.70 -5.40
N GLN A 31 -9.18 -7.83 -4.97
CA GLN A 31 -8.42 -8.91 -4.33
C GLN A 31 -7.26 -9.41 -5.19
N HIS A 32 -7.44 -9.45 -6.50
CA HIS A 32 -6.40 -9.88 -7.45
C HIS A 32 -5.24 -8.87 -7.56
N LEU A 33 -5.44 -7.60 -7.16
CA LEU A 33 -4.41 -6.56 -7.13
C LEU A 33 -3.74 -6.47 -5.76
N ALA A 34 -4.44 -6.85 -4.69
CA ALA A 34 -3.99 -6.77 -3.31
C ALA A 34 -3.07 -7.93 -2.91
N VAL A 35 -2.06 -8.22 -3.73
CA VAL A 35 -1.04 -9.24 -3.43
C VAL A 35 -0.19 -8.82 -2.21
N PRO A 36 0.37 -9.77 -1.44
CA PRO A 36 1.12 -9.47 -0.21
C PRO A 36 2.23 -8.43 -0.40
N GLU A 37 2.96 -8.51 -1.50
CA GLU A 37 4.06 -7.60 -1.82
C GLU A 37 3.58 -6.17 -2.11
N ALA A 38 2.39 -6.02 -2.70
CA ALA A 38 1.78 -4.72 -2.97
C ALA A 38 1.36 -4.03 -1.66
N ILE A 39 0.77 -4.80 -0.74
CA ILE A 39 0.35 -4.32 0.56
C ILE A 39 1.56 -3.94 1.43
N ASP A 40 2.60 -4.77 1.45
CA ASP A 40 3.86 -4.47 2.15
C ASP A 40 4.54 -3.22 1.59
N PHE A 41 4.56 -3.06 0.26
CA PHE A 41 5.10 -1.86 -0.37
C PHE A 41 4.34 -0.59 0.04
N LEU A 42 3.01 -0.64 0.01
CA LEU A 42 2.16 0.48 0.41
C LEU A 42 2.37 0.84 1.88
N ASP A 43 2.56 -0.15 2.74
CA ASP A 43 2.77 0.05 4.17
C ASP A 43 4.05 0.83 4.50
N LYS A 44 5.13 0.58 3.74
CA LYS A 44 6.40 1.29 3.87
C LYS A 44 6.31 2.72 3.33
N LEU A 45 5.49 2.96 2.31
CA LEU A 45 5.30 4.31 1.75
C LEU A 45 4.43 5.20 2.65
N LEU A 46 3.36 4.64 3.21
CA LEU A 46 2.36 5.39 3.97
C LEU A 46 2.72 5.48 5.46
N ARG A 47 3.91 6.03 5.73
CA ARG A 47 4.40 6.33 7.07
C ARG A 47 4.17 7.80 7.43
N TYR A 48 3.80 8.04 8.69
CA TYR A 48 3.59 9.39 9.21
C TYR A 48 4.91 10.16 9.23
N ASP A 49 5.93 9.56 9.85
CA ASP A 49 7.29 10.07 9.79
C ASP A 49 7.82 9.95 8.35
N HIS A 50 8.32 11.06 7.83
CA HIS A 50 8.86 11.11 6.47
C HIS A 50 10.22 10.44 6.37
N GLN A 51 10.98 10.35 7.47
CA GLN A 51 12.29 9.68 7.50
C GLN A 51 12.17 8.16 7.40
N GLU A 52 11.03 7.60 7.82
CA GLU A 52 10.74 6.17 7.69
C GLU A 52 10.31 5.76 6.27
N ARG A 53 9.98 6.73 5.41
CA ARG A 53 9.55 6.43 4.04
C ARG A 53 10.77 6.05 3.20
N PRO A 54 10.67 5.00 2.37
CA PRO A 54 11.75 4.66 1.46
C PRO A 54 11.93 5.79 0.43
N THR A 55 13.19 6.03 0.08
CA THR A 55 13.56 6.86 -1.07
C THR A 55 13.05 6.22 -2.37
N ALA A 56 12.98 6.98 -3.46
CA ALA A 56 12.58 6.45 -4.76
C ALA A 56 13.46 5.27 -5.20
N LYS A 57 14.78 5.33 -4.94
CA LYS A 57 15.72 4.26 -5.27
C LYS A 57 15.41 2.97 -4.50
N GLU A 58 15.11 3.09 -3.21
CA GLU A 58 14.73 1.93 -2.37
C GLU A 58 13.37 1.38 -2.77
N ALA A 59 12.41 2.25 -3.07
CA ALA A 59 11.09 1.87 -3.55
C ALA A 59 11.17 1.09 -4.88
N MET A 60 11.98 1.55 -5.83
CA MET A 60 12.24 0.85 -7.09
C MET A 60 12.92 -0.50 -6.91
N ALA A 61 13.61 -0.74 -5.79
CA ALA A 61 14.24 -2.02 -5.45
C ALA A 61 13.29 -3.00 -4.75
N HIS A 62 12.07 -2.58 -4.38
CA HIS A 62 11.11 -3.42 -3.67
C HIS A 62 10.75 -4.72 -4.44
N PRO A 63 10.52 -5.87 -3.77
CA PRO A 63 10.09 -7.12 -4.42
C PRO A 63 8.85 -7.02 -5.29
N TYR A 64 7.92 -6.11 -4.96
CA TYR A 64 6.74 -5.84 -5.77
C TYR A 64 7.06 -5.55 -7.26
N PHE A 65 8.22 -4.95 -7.53
CA PHE A 65 8.66 -4.63 -8.89
C PHE A 65 9.55 -5.71 -9.54
N TYR A 66 9.76 -6.89 -8.93
CA TYR A 66 10.54 -7.97 -9.54
C TYR A 66 10.06 -8.34 -10.95
N PRO A 67 8.76 -8.54 -11.22
CA PRO A 67 8.29 -8.90 -12.56
C PRO A 67 8.66 -7.85 -13.61
N VAL A 68 8.55 -6.57 -13.26
CA VAL A 68 8.89 -5.44 -14.14
C VAL A 68 10.40 -5.39 -14.40
N ARG A 69 11.23 -5.49 -13.35
CA ARG A 69 12.70 -5.48 -13.49
C ARG A 69 13.20 -6.67 -14.32
N ASN A 70 12.60 -7.84 -14.15
CA ASN A 70 12.96 -9.03 -14.91
C ASN A 70 12.60 -8.85 -16.39
N ALA A 71 11.39 -8.37 -16.69
CA ALA A 71 10.96 -8.10 -18.06
C ALA A 71 11.84 -7.04 -18.76
N GLU A 72 12.15 -5.94 -18.07
CA GLU A 72 13.04 -4.88 -18.60
C GLU A 72 14.47 -5.40 -18.84
N SER A 73 14.98 -6.24 -17.94
CA SER A 73 16.30 -6.87 -18.09
C SER A 73 16.35 -7.82 -19.28
N SER A 74 15.27 -8.58 -19.53
CA SER A 74 15.15 -9.44 -20.70
C SER A 74 15.07 -8.63 -22.00
N ARG A 75 14.34 -7.51 -21.99
CA ARG A 75 14.20 -6.63 -23.18
C ARG A 75 15.51 -5.98 -23.59
N THR A 76 16.31 -5.51 -22.62
CA THR A 76 17.59 -4.85 -22.90
C THR A 76 18.67 -5.80 -23.43
N ARG A 77 18.50 -7.11 -23.21
CA ARG A 77 19.45 -8.14 -23.65
C ARG A 77 19.12 -8.75 -25.02
N ALA A 78 17.97 -8.41 -25.59
CA ALA A 78 17.56 -8.79 -26.94
C ALA A 78 17.91 -7.69 -27.95
#